data_AF-A0A3D2BP31-F1
#
_entry.id   AF-A0A3D2BP31-F1
#
_cell.length_a   1.000
_cell.length_b   1.000
_cell.length_c   1.000
_cell.angle_alpha   90.00
_cell.angle_beta   90.00
_cell.angle_gamma   90.00
#
_symmetry.space_group_name_H-M   'P 1'
#
loop_
_entity.id
_entity.type
_entity.pdbx_description
1 polymer ?
#
loop_
_entity_poly.entity_id
_entity_poly.type
_entity_poly.pdbx_seq_one_letter_code
_entity_poly.pdbx_strand_id
1 'polypeptide(L)'
;SEGASITEIVRQCRAAITWTYKNARDFGGDPDRIFVGGSSAGGHLTGMMVAGGWHDDFGIPEDTIKGAAPLSGLHDLEPVRLSCVNEWAKLDEDEARQNSPVHHLPDNGCPLIVTYGASETNEFKRQSALLADAWTEKGWTADLFEHPDRNHFDIVFDLGDPDSLLGKKMFAMIEGA
;
A
#
# COMPACT_ATOMS: atom_id res chain seq x y z
N SER A 1 22.97 -15.24 -4.05
CA SER A 1 22.62 -14.79 -2.70
C SER A 1 21.12 -14.94 -2.57
N GLU A 2 20.63 -15.68 -1.58
CA GLU A 2 19.20 -15.73 -1.32
C GLU A 2 18.73 -14.33 -0.91
N GLY A 3 17.89 -13.71 -1.73
CA GLY A 3 17.22 -12.47 -1.36
C GLY A 3 16.22 -12.75 -0.23
N ALA A 4 15.86 -11.72 0.53
CA ALA A 4 14.79 -11.84 1.51
C ALA A 4 13.47 -12.22 0.83
N SER A 5 12.67 -13.10 1.45
CA SER A 5 11.33 -13.45 0.96
C SER A 5 10.38 -12.23 1.06
N ILE A 6 9.27 -12.26 0.31
CA ILE A 6 8.30 -11.16 0.39
C ILE A 6 7.73 -11.06 1.80
N THR A 7 7.47 -12.20 2.43
CA THR A 7 7.01 -12.25 3.83
C THR A 7 7.98 -11.56 4.79
N GLU A 8 9.30 -11.76 4.64
CA GLU A 8 10.29 -11.09 5.49
C GLU A 8 10.36 -9.59 5.20
N ILE A 9 10.25 -9.18 3.94
CA ILE A 9 10.21 -7.74 3.57
C ILE A 9 8.97 -7.08 4.20
N VAL A 10 7.80 -7.70 4.11
CA VAL A 10 6.56 -7.21 4.75
C VAL A 10 6.75 -7.12 6.27
N ARG A 11 7.33 -8.14 6.91
CA ARG A 11 7.62 -8.11 8.35
C ARG A 11 8.55 -6.94 8.73
N GLN A 12 9.56 -6.65 7.91
CA GLN A 12 10.48 -5.54 8.12
C GLN A 12 9.79 -4.18 7.99
N CYS A 13 8.92 -4.00 6.99
CA CYS A 13 8.12 -2.78 6.84
C CYS A 13 7.19 -2.57 8.06
N ARG A 14 6.54 -3.62 8.56
CA ARG A 14 5.72 -3.57 9.79
C ARG A 14 6.55 -3.19 11.01
N ALA A 15 7.77 -3.73 11.13
CA ALA A 15 8.70 -3.37 12.18
C ALA A 15 9.10 -1.89 12.11
N ALA A 16 9.32 -1.36 10.89
CA ALA A 16 9.64 0.04 10.68
C ALA A 16 8.49 0.97 11.08
N ILE A 17 7.24 0.65 10.69
CA ILE A 17 6.06 1.41 11.12
C ILE A 17 5.90 1.39 12.64
N THR A 18 6.05 0.21 13.24
CA THR A 18 5.98 0.04 14.70
C THR A 18 7.04 0.89 15.40
N TRP A 19 8.26 0.91 14.87
CA TRP A 19 9.32 1.75 15.42
C TRP A 19 8.98 3.23 15.28
N THR A 20 8.50 3.67 14.12
CA THR A 20 8.05 5.06 13.91
C THR A 20 6.96 5.44 14.89
N TYR A 21 5.92 4.61 15.06
CA TYR A 21 4.86 4.84 16.05
C TYR A 21 5.40 4.99 17.48
N LYS A 22 6.33 4.12 17.90
CA LYS A 22 6.87 4.14 19.27
C LYS A 22 7.83 5.29 19.52
N ASN A 23 8.47 5.84 18.48
CA ASN A 23 9.55 6.84 18.62
C ASN A 23 9.22 8.20 18.00
N ALA A 24 8.07 8.38 17.32
CA ALA A 24 7.74 9.59 16.56
C ALA A 24 7.95 10.88 17.36
N ARG A 25 7.53 10.88 18.64
CA ARG A 25 7.62 12.04 19.53
C ARG A 25 9.06 12.51 19.74
N ASP A 26 10.03 11.60 19.75
CA ASP A 26 11.45 11.93 19.94
C ASP A 26 12.03 12.68 18.73
N PHE A 27 11.36 12.60 17.58
CA PHE A 27 11.72 13.30 16.33
C PHE A 27 10.77 14.46 16.02
N GLY A 28 9.88 14.85 16.95
CA GLY A 28 8.88 15.90 16.74
C GLY A 28 7.68 15.47 15.87
N GLY A 29 7.55 14.19 15.59
CA GLY A 29 6.39 13.61 14.91
C GLY A 29 5.25 13.28 15.87
N ASP A 30 4.04 13.16 15.33
CA ASP A 30 2.86 12.73 16.06
C ASP A 30 2.57 11.25 15.76
N PRO A 31 2.62 10.33 16.76
CA PRO A 31 2.36 8.91 16.54
C PRO A 31 0.91 8.64 16.10
N ASP A 32 -0.01 9.58 16.31
CA ASP A 32 -1.40 9.47 15.87
C ASP A 32 -1.61 10.04 14.45
N ARG A 33 -0.54 10.41 13.73
CA ARG A 33 -0.59 10.98 12.36
C ARG A 33 0.43 10.33 11.42
N ILE A 34 0.36 9.00 11.30
CA ILE A 34 1.24 8.21 10.42
C ILE A 34 0.53 7.93 9.09
N PHE A 35 1.19 8.26 7.98
CA PHE A 35 0.72 8.01 6.62
C PHE A 35 1.77 7.23 5.84
N VAL A 36 1.33 6.37 4.93
CA VAL A 36 2.24 5.54 4.12
C VAL A 36 1.89 5.64 2.64
N GLY A 37 2.89 5.58 1.78
CA GLY A 37 2.68 5.62 0.33
C GLY A 37 3.87 5.04 -0.39
N GLY A 38 3.62 4.51 -1.59
CA GLY A 38 4.66 3.90 -2.39
C GLY A 38 4.15 3.44 -3.75
N SER A 39 5.07 3.24 -4.69
CA SER A 39 4.76 2.80 -6.05
C SER A 39 5.22 1.37 -6.33
N SER A 40 4.51 0.65 -7.20
CA SER A 40 4.88 -0.69 -7.65
C SER A 40 5.02 -1.68 -6.48
N ALA A 41 6.21 -2.24 -6.25
CA ALA A 41 6.48 -3.06 -5.06
C ALA A 41 6.21 -2.27 -3.76
N GLY A 42 6.52 -0.97 -3.73
CA GLY A 42 6.14 -0.08 -2.62
C GLY A 42 4.63 0.12 -2.50
N GLY A 43 3.89 0.05 -3.61
CA GLY A 43 2.42 0.09 -3.61
C GLY A 43 1.82 -1.19 -3.02
N HIS A 44 2.37 -2.36 -3.39
CA HIS A 44 2.06 -3.65 -2.73
C HIS A 44 2.34 -3.58 -1.23
N LEU A 45 3.53 -3.15 -0.84
CA LEU A 45 3.92 -3.02 0.56
C LEU A 45 3.01 -2.05 1.31
N THR A 46 2.66 -0.91 0.70
CA THR A 46 1.67 0.04 1.26
C THR A 46 0.34 -0.66 1.55
N GLY A 47 -0.16 -1.46 0.60
CA GLY A 47 -1.35 -2.30 0.82
C GLY A 47 -1.18 -3.29 1.99
N MET A 48 -0.02 -3.94 2.09
CA MET A 48 0.28 -4.87 3.19
C MET A 48 0.43 -4.20 4.56
N MET A 49 0.77 -2.91 4.60
CA MET A 49 0.86 -2.13 5.84
C MET A 49 -0.53 -1.74 6.36
N VAL A 50 -1.49 -1.45 5.48
CA VAL A 50 -2.89 -1.17 5.88
C VAL A 50 -3.75 -2.42 6.05
N ALA A 51 -3.24 -3.60 5.66
CA ALA A 51 -3.89 -4.87 5.92
C ALA A 51 -4.04 -5.12 7.43
N GLY A 52 -5.11 -5.82 7.83
CA GLY A 52 -5.36 -6.24 9.20
C GLY A 52 -4.48 -7.43 9.64
N GLY A 53 -4.70 -7.87 10.88
CA GLY A 53 -4.19 -9.15 11.39
C GLY A 53 -2.70 -9.20 11.75
N TRP A 54 -1.98 -8.09 11.77
CA TRP A 54 -0.56 -8.05 12.18
C TRP A 54 -0.25 -7.11 13.35
N HIS A 55 -1.15 -6.19 13.65
CA HIS A 55 -0.92 -5.11 14.62
C HIS A 55 -0.67 -5.64 16.05
N ASP A 56 -1.42 -6.67 16.46
CA ASP A 56 -1.28 -7.32 17.76
C ASP A 56 0.11 -7.94 17.97
N ASP A 57 0.68 -8.55 16.91
CA ASP A 57 2.02 -9.15 16.96
C ASP A 57 3.12 -8.11 17.24
N PHE A 58 2.86 -6.84 16.91
CA PHE A 58 3.78 -5.72 17.12
C PHE A 58 3.40 -4.81 18.30
N GLY A 59 2.24 -5.06 18.91
CA GLY A 59 1.70 -4.31 20.04
C GLY A 59 1.43 -2.85 19.69
N ILE A 60 0.75 -2.60 18.58
CA ILE A 60 0.28 -1.27 18.16
C ILE A 60 -1.22 -1.32 17.80
N PRO A 61 -1.94 -0.19 17.84
CA PRO A 61 -3.34 -0.14 17.40
C PRO A 61 -3.53 -0.49 15.92
N GLU A 62 -4.65 -1.11 15.54
CA GLU A 62 -4.98 -1.39 14.14
C GLU A 62 -5.15 -0.11 13.31
N ASP A 63 -5.61 0.97 13.94
CA ASP A 63 -5.78 2.28 13.32
C ASP A 63 -4.49 3.13 13.31
N THR A 64 -3.30 2.53 13.51
CA THR A 64 -2.02 3.27 13.56
C THR A 64 -1.78 4.10 12.29
N ILE A 65 -2.16 3.59 11.13
CA ILE A 65 -2.03 4.28 9.85
C ILE A 65 -3.30 5.08 9.58
N LYS A 66 -3.17 6.40 9.42
CA LYS A 66 -4.30 7.33 9.24
C LYS A 66 -4.68 7.59 7.78
N GLY A 67 -3.87 7.14 6.85
CA GLY A 67 -4.17 7.19 5.42
C GLY A 67 -3.04 6.59 4.59
N ALA A 68 -3.38 6.10 3.40
CA ALA A 68 -2.39 5.46 2.56
C ALA A 68 -2.56 5.71 1.05
N ALA A 69 -1.44 5.65 0.33
CA ALA A 69 -1.39 5.85 -1.11
C ALA A 69 -0.65 4.71 -1.83
N PRO A 70 -1.32 3.56 -2.06
CA PRO A 70 -0.79 2.48 -2.86
C PRO A 70 -0.88 2.82 -4.35
N LEU A 71 0.26 3.15 -4.97
CA LEU A 71 0.33 3.50 -6.38
C LEU A 71 0.80 2.32 -7.21
N SER A 72 0.09 2.00 -8.30
CA SER A 72 0.47 0.96 -9.27
C SER A 72 0.87 -0.36 -8.58
N GLY A 73 0.18 -0.71 -7.50
CA GLY A 73 0.49 -1.86 -6.65
C GLY A 73 -0.14 -3.15 -7.16
N LEU A 74 0.40 -4.28 -6.69
CA LEU A 74 -0.22 -5.60 -6.85
C LEU A 74 -0.83 -5.98 -5.51
N HIS A 75 -2.12 -6.30 -5.48
CA HIS A 75 -2.91 -6.50 -4.26
C HIS A 75 -3.49 -7.91 -4.13
N ASP A 76 -3.37 -8.70 -5.20
CA ASP A 76 -3.53 -10.14 -5.31
C ASP A 76 -2.31 -10.70 -6.06
N LEU A 77 -1.52 -11.54 -5.40
CA LEU A 77 -0.29 -12.13 -5.94
C LEU A 77 -0.52 -13.48 -6.62
N GLU A 78 -1.74 -14.03 -6.61
CA GLU A 78 -2.03 -15.30 -7.28
C GLU A 78 -1.75 -15.25 -8.80
N PRO A 79 -2.17 -14.20 -9.54
CA PRO A 79 -1.80 -14.06 -10.95
C PRO A 79 -0.28 -13.96 -11.16
N VAL A 80 0.42 -13.34 -10.20
CA VAL A 80 1.88 -13.19 -10.23
C VAL A 80 2.54 -14.56 -10.12
N ARG A 81 2.11 -15.36 -9.14
CA ARG A 81 2.56 -16.73 -8.87
C ARG A 81 2.38 -17.65 -10.08
N LEU A 82 1.30 -17.47 -10.84
CA LEU A 82 0.97 -18.28 -12.02
C LEU A 82 1.61 -17.78 -13.32
N SER A 83 2.38 -16.68 -13.28
CA SER A 83 3.01 -16.07 -14.45
C SER A 83 4.53 -16.31 -14.50
N CYS A 84 5.17 -15.91 -15.60
CA CYS A 84 6.64 -15.98 -15.75
C CYS A 84 7.39 -15.13 -14.71
N VAL A 85 6.72 -14.16 -14.08
CA VAL A 85 7.30 -13.39 -12.96
C VAL A 85 7.72 -14.30 -11.81
N ASN A 86 7.01 -15.42 -11.61
CA ASN A 86 7.33 -16.31 -10.51
C ASN A 86 8.66 -17.05 -10.67
N GLU A 87 9.28 -17.02 -11.86
CA GLU A 87 10.64 -17.54 -12.05
C GLU A 87 11.65 -16.85 -11.13
N TRP A 88 11.42 -15.57 -10.81
CA TRP A 88 12.26 -14.80 -9.90
C TRP A 88 11.58 -14.51 -8.56
N ALA A 89 10.25 -14.38 -8.51
CA ALA A 89 9.54 -14.11 -7.25
C ALA A 89 9.48 -15.32 -6.31
N LYS A 90 9.53 -16.55 -6.85
CA LYS A 90 9.58 -17.83 -6.11
C LYS A 90 8.46 -18.02 -5.08
N LEU A 91 7.29 -17.46 -5.34
CA LEU A 91 6.09 -17.57 -4.51
C LEU A 91 5.49 -18.97 -4.62
N ASP A 92 5.20 -19.57 -3.47
CA ASP A 92 4.20 -20.63 -3.37
C ASP A 92 2.80 -20.06 -3.12
N GLU A 93 1.80 -20.94 -3.05
CA GLU A 93 0.39 -20.54 -2.88
C GLU A 93 0.16 -19.85 -1.53
N ASP A 94 0.80 -20.33 -0.47
CA ASP A 94 0.66 -19.78 0.87
C ASP A 94 1.30 -18.39 0.96
N GLU A 95 2.50 -18.20 0.39
CA GLU A 95 3.19 -16.92 0.37
C GLU A 95 2.44 -15.89 -0.49
N ALA A 96 1.92 -16.30 -1.65
CA ALA A 96 1.09 -15.42 -2.48
C ALA A 96 -0.17 -14.98 -1.72
N ARG A 97 -0.88 -15.90 -1.08
CA ARG A 97 -2.10 -15.59 -0.30
C ARG A 97 -1.81 -14.73 0.92
N GLN A 98 -0.74 -15.03 1.66
CA GLN A 98 -0.33 -14.28 2.84
C GLN A 98 0.08 -12.84 2.48
N ASN A 99 0.67 -12.64 1.31
CA ASN A 99 1.15 -11.33 0.85
C ASN A 99 0.19 -10.66 -0.15
N SER A 100 -1.08 -11.05 -0.18
CA SER A 100 -2.12 -10.40 -0.98
C SER A 100 -3.03 -9.55 -0.08
N PRO A 101 -2.81 -8.23 0.02
CA PRO A 101 -3.52 -7.39 1.00
C PRO A 101 -5.04 -7.39 0.83
N VAL A 102 -5.56 -7.65 -0.37
CA VAL A 102 -7.01 -7.74 -0.60
C VAL A 102 -7.69 -8.87 0.21
N HIS A 103 -6.93 -9.88 0.64
CA HIS A 103 -7.44 -10.99 1.45
C HIS A 103 -7.42 -10.71 2.95
N HIS A 104 -6.83 -9.59 3.38
CA HIS A 104 -6.55 -9.26 4.78
C HIS A 104 -7.04 -7.85 5.11
N LEU A 105 -8.26 -7.50 4.71
CA LEU A 105 -8.82 -6.19 5.02
C LEU A 105 -8.92 -6.00 6.55
N PRO A 106 -8.57 -4.82 7.09
CA PRO A 106 -8.63 -4.54 8.53
C PRO A 106 -10.08 -4.46 9.04
N ASP A 107 -10.29 -4.41 10.35
CA ASP A 107 -11.61 -4.06 10.89
C ASP A 107 -11.85 -2.54 10.86
N ASN A 108 -10.77 -1.76 11.00
CA ASN A 108 -10.78 -0.29 10.98
C ASN A 108 -9.94 0.25 9.82
N GLY A 109 -10.57 0.47 8.66
CA GLY A 109 -9.90 1.02 7.48
C GLY A 109 -9.60 2.52 7.59
N CYS A 110 -8.55 2.96 6.89
CA CYS A 110 -8.20 4.37 6.69
C CYS A 110 -8.57 4.83 5.27
N PRO A 111 -8.60 6.15 4.98
CA PRO A 111 -8.71 6.66 3.62
C PRO A 111 -7.57 6.17 2.73
N LEU A 112 -7.91 5.68 1.53
CA LEU A 112 -6.95 5.32 0.50
C LEU A 112 -6.98 6.30 -0.67
N ILE A 113 -5.81 6.60 -1.22
CA ILE A 113 -5.64 7.21 -2.54
C ILE A 113 -5.01 6.15 -3.45
N VAL A 114 -5.81 5.54 -4.30
CA VAL A 114 -5.36 4.45 -5.18
C VAL A 114 -5.24 5.00 -6.60
N THR A 115 -4.07 4.87 -7.22
CA THR A 115 -3.88 5.36 -8.59
C THR A 115 -2.84 4.56 -9.36
N TYR A 116 -2.94 4.64 -10.67
CA TYR A 116 -2.07 3.99 -11.65
C TYR A 116 -1.93 4.89 -12.88
N GLY A 117 -0.82 4.76 -13.61
CA GLY A 117 -0.59 5.50 -14.84
C GLY A 117 -1.49 5.02 -15.99
N ALA A 118 -1.97 5.96 -16.80
CA ALA A 118 -2.81 5.64 -17.96
C ALA A 118 -2.15 4.68 -18.96
N SER A 119 -0.81 4.74 -19.07
CA SER A 119 -0.01 3.90 -19.98
C SER A 119 0.36 2.53 -19.40
N GLU A 120 -0.15 2.16 -18.22
CA GLU A 120 0.14 0.87 -17.58
C GLU A 120 -0.66 -0.29 -18.18
N THR A 121 -0.22 -1.51 -17.87
CA THR A 121 -0.92 -2.73 -18.30
C THR A 121 -2.28 -2.86 -17.62
N ASN A 122 -3.20 -3.57 -18.26
CA ASN A 122 -4.52 -3.82 -17.70
C ASN A 122 -4.48 -4.51 -16.32
N GLU A 123 -3.41 -5.23 -16.01
CA GLU A 123 -3.29 -5.91 -14.73
C GLU A 123 -3.07 -4.93 -13.57
N PHE A 124 -2.25 -3.89 -13.73
CA PHE A 124 -2.11 -2.84 -12.70
C PHE A 124 -3.42 -2.07 -12.50
N LYS A 125 -4.15 -1.80 -13.60
CA LYS A 125 -5.48 -1.16 -13.52
C LYS A 125 -6.48 -2.02 -12.76
N ARG A 126 -6.53 -3.32 -13.08
CA ARG A 126 -7.41 -4.30 -12.43
C ARG A 126 -7.08 -4.47 -10.95
N GLN A 127 -5.80 -4.58 -10.61
CA GLN A 127 -5.32 -4.74 -9.23
C GLN A 127 -5.61 -3.50 -8.38
N SER A 128 -5.44 -2.31 -8.95
CA SER A 128 -5.79 -1.06 -8.28
C SER A 128 -7.30 -0.96 -8.02
N ALA A 129 -8.13 -1.29 -9.01
CA ALA A 129 -9.58 -1.36 -8.84
C ALA A 129 -9.97 -2.43 -7.80
N LEU A 130 -9.37 -3.61 -7.85
CA LEU A 130 -9.62 -4.71 -6.91
C LEU A 130 -9.46 -4.27 -5.45
N LEU A 131 -8.38 -3.56 -5.11
CA LEU A 131 -8.19 -3.07 -3.73
C LEU A 131 -9.23 -1.99 -3.39
N ALA A 132 -9.44 -1.01 -4.27
CA ALA A 132 -10.36 0.10 -4.02
C ALA A 132 -11.82 -0.37 -3.85
N ASP A 133 -12.27 -1.29 -4.71
CA ASP A 133 -13.60 -1.88 -4.65
C ASP A 133 -13.77 -2.66 -3.33
N ALA A 134 -12.81 -3.52 -2.97
CA ALA A 134 -12.86 -4.27 -1.72
C ALA A 134 -12.88 -3.34 -0.48
N TRP A 135 -12.15 -2.21 -0.54
CA TRP A 135 -12.13 -1.21 0.54
C TRP A 135 -13.47 -0.47 0.66
N THR A 136 -14.07 -0.09 -0.46
CA THR A 136 -15.36 0.62 -0.49
C THR A 136 -16.54 -0.29 -0.16
N GLU A 137 -16.50 -1.57 -0.54
CA GLU A 137 -17.50 -2.58 -0.15
C GLU A 137 -17.56 -2.79 1.38
N LYS A 138 -16.43 -2.61 2.07
CA LYS A 138 -16.35 -2.58 3.54
C LYS A 138 -16.87 -1.28 4.17
N GLY A 139 -17.18 -0.27 3.37
CA GLY A 139 -17.73 1.02 3.80
C GLY A 139 -16.67 2.10 4.07
N TRP A 140 -15.40 1.87 3.71
CA TRP A 140 -14.34 2.87 3.87
C TRP A 140 -14.13 3.69 2.60
N THR A 141 -13.34 4.76 2.71
CA THR A 141 -13.06 5.65 1.57
C THR A 141 -11.86 5.14 0.78
N ALA A 142 -12.02 4.94 -0.52
CA ALA A 142 -10.92 4.81 -1.47
C ALA A 142 -11.16 5.73 -2.68
N ASP A 143 -10.23 6.65 -2.90
CA ASP A 143 -10.21 7.57 -4.03
C ASP A 143 -9.37 6.93 -5.15
N LEU A 144 -10.06 6.21 -6.04
CA LEU A 144 -9.46 5.55 -7.20
C LEU A 144 -9.49 6.49 -8.41
N PHE A 145 -8.33 6.73 -9.02
CA PHE A 145 -8.27 7.44 -10.30
C PHE A 145 -7.13 6.97 -11.19
N GLU A 146 -7.35 7.00 -12.51
CA GLU A 146 -6.28 6.87 -13.50
C GLU A 146 -5.51 8.18 -13.59
N HIS A 147 -4.18 8.12 -13.50
CA HIS A 147 -3.32 9.28 -13.60
C HIS A 147 -3.00 9.56 -15.09
N PRO A 148 -3.52 10.67 -15.66
CA PRO A 148 -3.26 11.01 -17.05
C PRO A 148 -1.78 11.31 -17.25
N ASP A 149 -1.28 11.03 -18.45
CA ASP A 149 0.09 11.31 -18.91
C ASP A 149 1.22 10.71 -18.05
N ARG A 150 0.89 9.76 -17.17
CA ARG A 150 1.85 9.01 -16.36
C ARG A 150 1.93 7.56 -16.79
N ASN A 151 3.07 6.98 -16.47
CA ASN A 151 3.37 5.56 -16.59
C ASN A 151 3.86 5.02 -15.25
N HIS A 152 4.11 3.71 -15.22
CA HIS A 152 4.54 2.96 -14.04
C HIS A 152 5.75 3.54 -13.30
N PHE A 153 6.65 4.22 -14.01
CA PHE A 153 7.93 4.68 -13.47
C PHE A 153 7.93 6.13 -13.02
N ASP A 154 7.08 6.98 -13.59
CA ASP A 154 7.07 8.42 -13.30
C ASP A 154 5.92 8.88 -12.39
N ILE A 155 4.91 8.04 -12.16
CA ILE A 155 3.80 8.35 -11.25
C ILE A 155 4.27 8.71 -9.83
N VAL A 156 5.37 8.12 -9.37
CA VAL A 156 5.94 8.37 -8.04
C VAL A 156 6.45 9.80 -7.87
N PHE A 157 6.82 10.48 -8.96
CA PHE A 157 7.32 11.86 -8.89
C PHE A 157 6.23 12.86 -8.50
N ASP A 158 4.96 12.50 -8.70
CA ASP A 158 3.82 13.36 -8.37
C ASP A 158 3.44 13.28 -6.88
N LEU A 159 3.96 12.31 -6.11
CA LEU A 159 3.75 12.25 -4.66
C LEU A 159 4.29 13.49 -3.93
N GLY A 160 5.44 13.99 -4.39
CA GLY A 160 6.13 15.14 -3.79
C GLY A 160 5.81 16.48 -4.45
N ASP A 161 5.03 16.48 -5.54
CA ASP A 161 4.66 17.68 -6.28
C ASP A 161 3.31 18.23 -5.78
N PRO A 162 3.29 19.34 -5.00
CA PRO A 162 2.06 19.92 -4.47
C PRO A 162 1.11 20.47 -5.55
N ASP A 163 1.59 20.67 -6.78
CA ASP A 163 0.78 21.17 -7.88
C ASP A 163 0.12 20.04 -8.69
N SER A 164 0.62 18.82 -8.58
CA SER A 164 0.04 17.64 -9.20
C SER A 164 -1.31 17.25 -8.57
N LEU A 165 -2.14 16.49 -9.30
CA LEU A 165 -3.41 15.97 -8.77
C LEU A 165 -3.16 15.03 -7.57
N LEU A 166 -2.18 14.13 -7.69
CA LEU A 166 -1.82 13.19 -6.64
C LEU A 166 -1.30 13.92 -5.39
N GLY A 167 -0.37 14.85 -5.54
CA GLY A 167 0.16 15.64 -4.43
C GLY A 167 -0.95 16.41 -3.72
N LYS A 168 -1.86 17.09 -4.45
CA LYS A 168 -3.00 17.78 -3.84
C LYS A 168 -3.89 16.86 -3.00
N LYS A 169 -4.21 15.67 -3.51
CA LYS A 169 -5.00 14.67 -2.77
C LYS A 169 -4.23 14.19 -1.52
N MET A 170 -2.92 13.94 -1.64
CA MET A 170 -2.06 13.54 -0.53
C MET A 170 -2.00 14.60 0.58
N PHE A 171 -1.74 15.87 0.23
CA PHE A 171 -1.72 16.96 1.21
C PHE A 171 -3.08 17.11 1.89
N ALA A 172 -4.18 17.06 1.14
CA ALA A 172 -5.53 17.13 1.70
C ALA A 172 -5.81 15.97 2.69
N MET A 173 -5.37 14.75 2.38
CA MET A 173 -5.49 13.60 3.28
C MET A 173 -4.68 13.79 4.57
N ILE A 174 -3.47 14.33 4.48
CA ILE A 174 -2.58 14.54 5.63
C ILE A 174 -3.07 15.70 6.53
N GLU A 175 -3.57 16.77 5.92
CA GLU A 175 -4.08 17.96 6.61
C GLU A 175 -5.46 17.76 7.23
N GLY A 176 -6.27 16.86 6.66
CA GLY A 176 -7.63 16.57 7.13
C GLY A 176 -7.73 15.59 8.31
N ALA A 177 -6.60 15.03 8.77
CA ALA A 177 -6.52 14.05 9.87
C ALA A 177 -6.32 14.71 11.24
#